data_AF-A0A421GGL6-F1
#
_entry.id   AF-A0A421GGL6-F1
#
_cell.length_a   1.000
_cell.length_b   1.000
_cell.length_c   1.000
_cell.angle_alpha   90.00
_cell.angle_beta   90.00
_cell.angle_gamma   90.00
#
_symmetry.space_group_name_H-M   'P 1'
#
loop_
_entity.id
_entity.type
_entity.pdbx_description
1 polymer ?
#
loop_
_entity_poly.entity_id
_entity_poly.type
_entity_poly.pdbx_seq_one_letter_code
_entity_poly.pdbx_strand_id
1 'polypeptide(L)'
;MTRRAKERRKERVQAKLQQEEERLAREQRLSRRPSWMQLLASIDGSVPGPDSRRLSSDIPNKAPIVDELQWKSSQVPIAASEGFQLPIKLDARKGELHYTFSTRDYDVNFGVQMICADGSLIELLETRRYESQKQEVQGQLALTGPGMVLLLWDNSFSWVNTKQLAYQVELKQETLPVSDAEKTQVALKARLEREHKLLGRESEFDGLETQIQTEGQTIDFLRHQIEELQTQLKQHEEAKESVSKEKDRVGEQIEELCWELQALSWRCLDRVALHRILGFLNEKDLISWSLTCNKWYACGRAYQADNLVGDKCDKQVAASG
;
A
#
# COMPACT_ATOMS: atom_id res chain seq x y z
N MET A 1 38.29 5.01 6.34
CA MET A 1 36.94 4.51 6.01
C MET A 1 36.43 5.21 4.77
N THR A 2 36.15 4.48 3.69
CA THR A 2 35.65 5.03 2.41
C THR A 2 34.17 5.40 2.50
N ARG A 3 33.71 6.36 1.68
CA ARG A 3 32.30 6.80 1.61
C ARG A 3 31.32 5.63 1.41
N ARG A 4 31.67 4.68 0.52
CA ARG A 4 30.94 3.43 0.29
C ARG A 4 30.79 2.53 1.53
N ALA A 5 31.81 2.47 2.39
CA ALA A 5 31.74 1.67 3.61
C ALA A 5 30.78 2.29 4.65
N LYS A 6 30.68 3.62 4.69
CA LYS A 6 29.71 4.32 5.54
C LYS A 6 28.27 4.16 5.02
N GLU A 7 28.07 4.22 3.70
CA GLU A 7 26.75 4.00 3.06
C GLU A 7 26.23 2.57 3.31
N ARG A 8 27.04 1.54 3.03
CA ARG A 8 26.66 0.14 3.32
C ARG A 8 26.36 -0.12 4.80
N ARG A 9 27.05 0.58 5.70
CA ARG A 9 26.77 0.49 7.15
C ARG A 9 25.43 1.13 7.49
N LYS A 10 25.09 2.27 6.88
CA LYS A 10 23.78 2.92 7.06
C LYS A 10 22.65 2.05 6.53
N GLU A 11 22.80 1.49 5.33
CA GLU A 11 21.81 0.57 4.73
C GLU A 11 21.55 -0.65 5.62
N ARG A 12 22.61 -1.30 6.12
CA ARG A 12 22.47 -2.45 7.04
C ARG A 12 21.76 -2.07 8.35
N VAL A 13 22.03 -0.87 8.88
CA VAL A 13 21.37 -0.38 10.09
C VAL A 13 19.89 -0.08 9.81
N GLN A 14 19.57 0.56 8.68
CA GLN A 14 18.18 0.83 8.27
C GLN A 14 17.39 -0.45 8.02
N ALA A 15 17.97 -1.44 7.34
CA ALA A 15 17.33 -2.72 7.09
C ALA A 15 17.01 -3.48 8.40
N LYS A 16 17.94 -3.45 9.37
CA LYS A 16 17.68 -4.03 10.70
C LYS A 16 16.55 -3.31 11.43
N LEU A 17 16.50 -1.98 11.35
CA LEU A 17 15.50 -1.17 12.01
C LEU A 17 14.10 -1.44 11.42
N GLN A 18 14.00 -1.52 10.09
CA GLN A 18 12.77 -1.93 9.40
C GLN A 18 12.31 -3.33 9.81
N GLN A 19 13.23 -4.29 9.89
CA GLN A 19 12.89 -5.65 10.33
C GLN A 19 12.38 -5.70 11.78
N GLU A 20 12.96 -4.90 12.67
CA GLU A 20 12.47 -4.75 14.05
C GLU A 20 11.10 -4.09 14.11
N GLU A 21 10.86 -3.04 13.32
CA GLU A 21 9.56 -2.38 13.19
C GLU A 21 8.47 -3.35 12.69
N GLU A 22 8.77 -4.15 11.67
CA GLU A 22 7.85 -5.18 11.14
C GLU A 22 7.54 -6.25 12.19
N ARG A 23 8.55 -6.67 12.96
CA ARG A 23 8.38 -7.64 14.06
C ARG A 23 7.47 -7.08 15.14
N LEU A 24 7.73 -5.85 15.60
CA LEU A 24 6.91 -5.18 16.61
C LEU A 24 5.47 -4.97 16.10
N ALA A 25 5.29 -4.58 14.84
CA ALA A 25 3.98 -4.45 14.23
C ALA A 25 3.23 -5.80 14.15
N ARG A 26 3.95 -6.91 13.93
CA ARG A 26 3.37 -8.26 14.01
C ARG A 26 2.96 -8.59 15.44
N GLU A 27 3.82 -8.36 16.42
CA GLU A 27 3.53 -8.61 17.84
C GLU A 27 2.32 -7.78 18.33
N GLN A 28 2.22 -6.50 17.94
CA GLN A 28 1.06 -5.65 18.23
C GLN A 28 -0.23 -6.16 17.59
N ARG A 29 -0.18 -6.69 16.37
CA ARG A 29 -1.36 -7.32 15.73
C ARG A 29 -1.79 -8.59 16.47
N LEU A 30 -0.84 -9.37 16.97
CA LEU A 30 -1.13 -10.58 17.75
C LEU A 30 -1.70 -10.25 19.13
N SER A 31 -1.21 -9.20 19.79
CA SER A 31 -1.70 -8.77 21.11
C SER A 31 -3.10 -8.15 21.07
N ARG A 32 -3.51 -7.61 19.91
CA ARG A 32 -4.87 -7.11 19.66
C ARG A 32 -5.95 -8.19 19.49
N ARG A 33 -5.57 -9.47 19.47
CA ARG A 33 -6.53 -10.57 19.30
C ARG A 33 -7.46 -10.65 20.52
N PRO A 34 -8.77 -10.83 20.33
CA PRO A 34 -9.68 -11.04 21.44
C PRO A 34 -9.26 -12.29 22.21
N SER A 35 -9.44 -12.24 23.54
CA SER A 35 -9.23 -13.44 24.36
C SER A 35 -10.18 -14.55 23.90
N TRP A 36 -9.78 -15.81 24.04
CA TRP A 36 -10.60 -16.94 23.61
C TRP A 36 -12.00 -16.91 24.26
N MET A 37 -12.11 -16.49 25.52
CA MET A 37 -13.39 -16.33 26.21
C MET A 37 -14.30 -15.28 25.55
N GLN A 38 -13.73 -14.14 25.15
CA GLN A 38 -14.45 -13.08 24.45
C GLN A 38 -14.89 -13.53 23.05
N LEU A 39 -14.05 -14.32 22.38
CA LEU A 39 -14.37 -14.87 21.06
C LEU A 39 -15.52 -15.89 21.14
N LEU A 40 -15.54 -16.78 22.14
CA LEU A 40 -16.65 -17.69 22.37
C LEU A 40 -17.96 -16.96 22.68
N ALA A 41 -17.92 -15.98 23.60
CA ALA A 41 -19.08 -15.17 23.93
C ALA A 41 -19.68 -14.45 22.69
N SER A 42 -18.82 -13.94 21.81
CA SER A 42 -19.26 -13.32 20.55
C SER A 42 -19.89 -14.30 19.55
N ILE A 43 -19.48 -15.58 19.58
CA ILE A 43 -20.07 -16.63 18.73
C ILE A 43 -21.45 -17.04 19.27
N ASP A 44 -21.58 -17.08 20.60
CA ASP A 44 -22.82 -17.45 21.29
C ASP A 44 -23.84 -16.29 21.34
N GLY A 45 -23.49 -15.10 20.84
CA GLY A 45 -24.35 -13.91 20.86
C GLY A 45 -24.46 -13.22 22.23
N SER A 46 -23.72 -13.69 23.24
CA SER A 46 -23.63 -13.04 24.55
C SER A 46 -22.61 -11.92 24.49
N VAL A 47 -23.01 -10.66 24.68
CA VAL A 47 -22.06 -9.54 24.85
C VAL A 47 -21.37 -9.71 26.21
N PRO A 48 -20.06 -10.00 26.27
CA PRO A 48 -19.37 -10.01 27.55
C PRO A 48 -19.07 -8.56 27.93
N GLY A 49 -19.80 -8.03 28.91
CA GLY A 49 -19.37 -6.83 29.63
C GLY A 49 -17.99 -7.06 30.26
N PRO A 50 -17.20 -6.00 30.49
CA PRO A 50 -15.77 -6.09 30.81
C PRO A 50 -15.40 -6.65 32.20
N ASP A 51 -16.29 -7.36 32.90
CA ASP A 51 -16.05 -7.85 34.26
C ASP A 51 -16.47 -9.32 34.43
N SER A 52 -15.75 -10.25 33.79
CA SER A 52 -15.84 -11.67 34.14
C SER A 52 -14.58 -12.12 34.87
N ARG A 53 -14.33 -11.46 36.01
CA ARG A 53 -13.38 -11.92 37.04
C ARG A 53 -13.92 -11.56 38.41
N ARG A 54 -14.81 -12.40 38.96
CA ARG A 54 -15.00 -12.59 40.41
C ARG A 54 -15.91 -13.80 40.63
N LEU A 55 -15.31 -14.94 40.93
CA LEU A 55 -15.95 -15.99 41.72
C LEU A 55 -15.95 -15.51 43.18
N SER A 56 -17.12 -15.21 43.74
CA SER A 56 -17.53 -15.54 45.12
C SER A 56 -18.87 -14.91 45.51
N SER A 57 -19.72 -15.79 46.07
CA SER A 57 -20.78 -15.59 47.08
C SER A 57 -21.81 -14.44 46.94
N ASP A 58 -23.07 -14.87 46.81
CA ASP A 58 -24.29 -14.29 47.39
C ASP A 58 -24.68 -12.84 47.07
N ILE A 59 -25.39 -12.63 45.95
CA ILE A 59 -26.44 -11.61 45.80
C ILE A 59 -27.52 -12.14 44.83
N PRO A 60 -28.82 -12.17 45.20
CA PRO A 60 -29.90 -12.46 44.26
C PRO A 60 -30.27 -11.23 43.44
N ASN A 61 -30.59 -11.45 42.16
CA ASN A 61 -31.25 -10.53 41.22
C ASN A 61 -30.44 -9.35 40.69
N LYS A 62 -29.72 -9.61 39.60
CA LYS A 62 -29.79 -8.75 38.40
C LYS A 62 -29.41 -9.57 37.17
N ALA A 63 -30.41 -10.17 36.52
CA ALA A 63 -30.22 -10.75 35.19
C ALA A 63 -30.21 -9.58 34.19
N PRO A 64 -29.13 -9.36 33.41
CA PRO A 64 -29.08 -8.29 32.44
C PRO A 64 -28.90 -8.89 31.05
N ILE A 65 -29.98 -9.26 30.37
CA ILE A 65 -30.07 -9.15 28.91
C ILE A 65 -31.55 -8.89 28.60
N VAL A 66 -31.82 -7.67 28.16
CA VAL A 66 -33.15 -7.18 27.79
C VAL A 66 -33.22 -7.21 26.27
N ASP A 67 -34.02 -8.12 25.73
CA ASP A 67 -34.50 -7.98 24.36
C ASP A 67 -35.54 -6.85 24.36
N GLU A 68 -35.22 -5.74 23.67
CA GLU A 68 -36.02 -4.51 23.66
C GLU A 68 -36.71 -4.38 22.30
N LEU A 69 -38.03 -4.58 22.31
CA LEU A 69 -38.89 -4.48 21.14
C LEU A 69 -39.70 -3.20 21.23
N GLN A 70 -39.87 -2.48 20.12
CA GLN A 70 -40.56 -1.19 20.10
C GLN A 70 -41.56 -1.09 18.94
N TRP A 71 -42.77 -0.64 19.24
CA TRP A 71 -43.84 -0.35 18.29
C TRP A 71 -44.25 1.11 18.41
N LYS A 72 -44.27 1.82 17.29
CA LYS A 72 -44.64 3.24 17.23
C LYS A 72 -45.59 3.48 16.07
N SER A 73 -46.61 4.30 16.31
CA SER A 73 -47.45 4.84 15.25
C SER A 73 -47.92 6.23 15.64
N SER A 74 -47.93 7.15 14.68
CA SER A 74 -48.32 8.54 14.92
C SER A 74 -49.78 8.84 14.61
N GLN A 75 -50.42 8.03 13.75
CA GLN A 75 -51.80 8.26 13.29
C GLN A 75 -52.47 6.93 12.97
N VAL A 76 -53.14 6.34 13.95
CA VAL A 76 -54.02 5.18 13.78
C VAL A 76 -55.47 5.63 13.90
N PRO A 77 -56.28 5.55 12.82
CA PRO A 77 -57.69 5.85 12.89
C PRO A 77 -58.45 4.72 13.62
N ILE A 78 -59.22 5.08 14.65
CA ILE A 78 -60.17 4.19 15.32
C ILE A 78 -61.57 4.67 14.96
N ALA A 79 -62.28 3.92 14.11
CA ALA A 79 -63.60 4.30 13.64
C ALA A 79 -64.62 4.40 14.78
N ALA A 80 -65.72 5.12 14.55
CA ALA A 80 -66.84 5.14 15.48
C ALA A 80 -67.37 3.71 15.67
N SER A 81 -67.78 3.37 16.90
CA SER A 81 -68.23 2.03 17.29
C SER A 81 -67.22 0.87 17.16
N GLU A 82 -65.95 1.14 16.86
CA GLU A 82 -64.90 0.12 16.70
C GLU A 82 -63.78 0.24 17.75
N GLY A 83 -62.90 -0.75 17.81
CA GLY A 83 -61.70 -0.74 18.63
C GLY A 83 -60.45 -1.13 17.85
N PHE A 84 -59.31 -0.62 18.27
CA PHE A 84 -57.99 -0.99 17.77
C PHE A 84 -57.26 -1.84 18.81
N GLN A 85 -56.60 -2.91 18.35
CA GLN A 85 -55.85 -3.82 19.22
C GLN A 85 -54.43 -4.00 18.70
N LEU A 86 -53.45 -3.93 19.61
CA LEU A 86 -52.05 -4.22 19.32
C LEU A 86 -51.66 -5.54 20.01
N PRO A 87 -51.53 -6.64 19.27
CA PRO A 87 -51.04 -7.90 19.80
C PRO A 87 -49.51 -7.91 19.92
N ILE A 88 -49.02 -8.19 21.12
CA ILE A 88 -47.59 -8.30 21.45
C ILE A 88 -47.34 -9.68 22.05
N LYS A 89 -46.48 -10.46 21.40
CA LYS A 89 -46.10 -11.79 21.89
C LYS A 89 -44.99 -11.66 22.93
N LEU A 90 -45.20 -12.26 24.10
CA LEU A 90 -44.20 -12.40 25.15
C LEU A 90 -43.72 -13.85 25.17
N ASP A 91 -42.45 -14.06 24.80
CA ASP A 91 -41.84 -15.39 24.75
C ASP A 91 -41.10 -15.73 26.06
N ALA A 92 -40.69 -14.71 26.82
CA ALA A 92 -39.95 -14.87 28.07
C ALA A 92 -40.84 -15.16 29.29
N ARG A 93 -40.24 -15.65 30.39
CA ARG A 93 -40.93 -15.85 31.67
C ARG A 93 -41.28 -14.54 32.37
N LYS A 94 -40.50 -13.48 32.11
CA LYS A 94 -40.71 -12.14 32.65
C LYS A 94 -40.48 -11.12 31.56
N GLY A 95 -41.33 -10.12 31.53
CA GLY A 95 -41.17 -8.95 30.68
C GLY A 95 -41.71 -7.71 31.35
N GLU A 96 -41.38 -6.56 30.80
CA GLU A 96 -41.83 -5.26 31.24
C GLU A 96 -42.31 -4.48 30.03
N LEU A 97 -43.58 -4.08 30.06
CA LEU A 97 -44.23 -3.32 29.00
C LEU A 97 -44.32 -1.86 29.41
N HIS A 98 -43.71 -0.98 28.63
CA HIS A 98 -43.88 0.46 28.72
C HIS A 98 -44.78 0.93 27.59
N TYR A 99 -45.81 1.71 27.88
CA TYR A 99 -46.69 2.27 26.86
C TYR A 99 -46.89 3.77 27.09
N THR A 100 -47.08 4.47 25.98
CA THR A 100 -47.36 5.89 25.91
C THR A 100 -48.35 6.10 24.76
N PHE A 101 -49.43 6.83 24.97
CA PHE A 101 -50.36 7.15 23.89
C PHE A 101 -51.12 8.45 24.11
N SER A 102 -51.52 9.08 23.00
CA SER A 102 -52.37 10.26 22.96
C SER A 102 -53.37 10.16 21.80
N THR A 103 -54.50 10.86 21.94
CA THR A 103 -55.48 11.02 20.85
C THR A 103 -55.49 12.46 20.37
N ARG A 104 -55.70 12.68 19.07
CA ARG A 104 -55.77 14.05 18.53
C ARG A 104 -56.97 14.82 19.07
N ASP A 105 -58.14 14.19 19.00
CA ASP A 105 -59.43 14.74 19.39
C ASP A 105 -60.20 13.66 20.15
N TYR A 106 -60.90 14.08 21.22
CA TYR A 106 -61.71 13.22 22.10
C TYR A 106 -60.95 12.17 22.93
N ASP A 107 -61.63 11.65 23.94
CA ASP A 107 -61.15 10.63 24.86
C ASP A 107 -61.28 9.22 24.26
N VAL A 108 -60.59 8.22 24.82
CA VAL A 108 -60.66 6.82 24.33
C VAL A 108 -60.71 5.86 25.52
N ASN A 109 -61.37 4.71 25.36
CA ASN A 109 -61.26 3.64 26.35
C ASN A 109 -59.95 2.90 26.10
N PHE A 110 -59.18 2.66 27.15
CA PHE A 110 -57.94 1.91 27.05
C PHE A 110 -57.86 0.85 28.15
N GLY A 111 -57.42 -0.34 27.77
CA GLY A 111 -57.18 -1.47 28.66
C GLY A 111 -56.07 -2.37 28.14
N VAL A 112 -55.53 -3.21 29.01
CA VAL A 112 -54.49 -4.17 28.65
C VAL A 112 -54.88 -5.54 29.19
N GLN A 113 -54.90 -6.53 28.30
CA GLN A 113 -55.23 -7.92 28.62
C GLN A 113 -54.10 -8.82 28.17
N MET A 114 -53.99 -10.00 28.77
CA MET A 114 -53.00 -11.01 28.40
C MET A 114 -53.67 -12.37 28.25
N ILE A 115 -53.44 -13.00 27.11
CA ILE A 115 -53.81 -14.39 26.86
C ILE A 115 -52.59 -15.24 27.21
N CYS A 116 -52.66 -15.96 28.33
CA CYS A 116 -51.59 -16.87 28.75
C CYS A 116 -51.52 -18.10 27.84
N ALA A 117 -50.38 -18.80 27.86
CA ALA A 117 -50.17 -20.01 27.05
C ALA A 117 -51.16 -21.16 27.36
N ASP A 118 -51.80 -21.15 28.53
CA ASP A 118 -52.87 -22.08 28.93
C ASP A 118 -54.26 -21.68 28.40
N GLY A 119 -54.35 -20.57 27.66
CA GLY A 119 -55.60 -20.02 27.13
C GLY A 119 -56.40 -19.18 28.14
N SER A 120 -55.88 -18.98 29.36
CA SER A 120 -56.51 -18.09 30.33
C SER A 120 -56.34 -16.62 29.93
N LEU A 121 -57.39 -15.82 30.15
CA LEU A 121 -57.38 -14.38 29.91
C LEU A 121 -57.18 -13.66 31.24
N ILE A 122 -56.10 -12.90 31.36
CA ILE A 122 -55.78 -12.09 32.53
C ILE A 122 -55.92 -10.62 32.14
N GLU A 123 -56.74 -9.87 32.87
CA GLU A 123 -56.81 -8.41 32.73
C GLU A 123 -55.67 -7.77 33.53
N LEU A 124 -54.71 -7.16 32.83
CA LEU A 124 -53.55 -6.50 33.43
C LEU A 124 -53.83 -5.04 33.78
N LEU A 125 -54.66 -4.38 32.98
CA LEU A 125 -55.15 -3.03 33.20
C LEU A 125 -56.62 -2.97 32.82
N GLU A 126 -57.45 -2.63 33.80
CA GLU A 126 -58.90 -2.47 33.62
C GLU A 126 -59.19 -1.44 32.53
N THR A 127 -60.14 -1.77 31.65
CA THR A 127 -60.57 -0.86 30.59
C THR A 127 -61.24 0.37 31.18
N ARG A 128 -60.60 1.53 31.04
CA ARG A 128 -61.10 2.81 31.55
C ARG A 128 -61.08 3.89 30.47
N ARG A 129 -61.89 4.93 30.66
CA ARG A 129 -61.95 6.09 29.76
C ARG A 129 -60.85 7.08 30.11
N TYR A 130 -59.99 7.39 29.15
CA TYR A 130 -58.87 8.32 29.30
C TYR A 130 -59.04 9.56 28.44
N GLU A 131 -58.85 10.75 29.02
CA GLU A 131 -58.78 12.02 28.30
C GLU A 131 -57.39 12.23 27.66
N SER A 132 -56.96 11.26 26.84
CA SER A 132 -55.64 11.21 26.21
C SER A 132 -55.37 12.33 25.19
N GLN A 133 -56.38 13.14 24.86
CA GLN A 133 -56.29 14.36 24.06
C GLN A 133 -55.84 15.59 24.86
N LYS A 134 -56.02 15.57 26.18
CA LYS A 134 -55.58 16.66 27.07
C LYS A 134 -54.19 16.41 27.63
N GLN A 135 -53.90 15.15 27.95
CA GLN A 135 -52.62 14.73 28.50
C GLN A 135 -52.28 13.33 27.99
N GLU A 136 -51.04 13.16 27.52
CA GLU A 136 -50.52 11.86 27.11
C GLU A 136 -50.56 10.86 28.28
N VAL A 137 -51.07 9.66 28.01
CA VAL A 137 -51.18 8.59 28.98
C VAL A 137 -49.94 7.73 28.88
N GLN A 138 -49.26 7.52 30.01
CA GLN A 138 -48.08 6.65 30.10
C GLN A 138 -48.26 5.63 31.22
N GLY A 139 -47.70 4.43 31.03
CA GLY A 139 -47.75 3.39 32.04
C GLY A 139 -46.73 2.28 31.83
N GLN A 140 -46.60 1.47 32.88
CA GLN A 140 -45.64 0.39 32.99
C GLN A 140 -46.33 -0.82 33.60
N LEU A 141 -46.19 -1.98 32.96
CA LEU A 141 -46.77 -3.24 33.42
C LEU A 141 -45.71 -4.33 33.46
N ALA A 142 -45.58 -4.99 34.61
CA ALA A 142 -44.78 -6.19 34.76
C ALA A 142 -45.58 -7.40 34.24
N LEU A 143 -45.02 -8.10 33.26
CA LEU A 143 -45.61 -9.27 32.64
C LEU A 143 -44.99 -10.54 33.22
N THR A 144 -45.83 -11.51 33.55
CA THR A 144 -45.41 -12.79 34.14
C THR A 144 -45.92 -13.95 33.31
N GLY A 145 -44.99 -14.77 32.81
CA GLY A 145 -45.26 -15.94 32.00
C GLY A 145 -45.35 -15.65 30.49
N PRO A 146 -45.15 -16.67 29.64
CA PRO A 146 -45.30 -16.53 28.20
C PRO A 146 -46.78 -16.40 27.80
N GLY A 147 -47.05 -15.57 26.78
CA GLY A 147 -48.41 -15.31 26.32
C GLY A 147 -48.50 -14.21 25.26
N MET A 148 -49.71 -13.75 24.98
CA MET A 148 -49.98 -12.63 24.07
C MET A 148 -50.63 -11.49 24.84
N VAL A 149 -49.96 -10.36 24.92
CA VAL A 149 -50.49 -9.13 25.49
C VAL A 149 -51.24 -8.35 24.42
N LEU A 150 -52.46 -7.92 24.73
CA LEU A 150 -53.34 -7.14 23.88
C LEU A 150 -53.54 -5.78 24.52
N LEU A 151 -53.02 -4.74 23.86
CA LEU A 151 -53.35 -3.35 24.19
C LEU A 151 -54.58 -2.97 23.39
N LEU A 152 -55.64 -2.56 24.08
CA LEU A 152 -56.97 -2.37 23.51
C LEU A 152 -57.35 -0.89 23.63
N TRP A 153 -57.56 -0.24 22.49
CA TRP A 153 -58.12 1.11 22.40
C TRP A 153 -59.52 1.03 21.84
N ASP A 154 -60.53 1.28 22.66
CA ASP A 154 -61.93 1.10 22.33
C ASP A 154 -62.64 2.46 22.11
N ASN A 155 -63.32 2.58 20.96
CA ASN A 155 -64.16 3.71 20.55
C ASN A 155 -65.64 3.32 20.41
N SER A 156 -66.07 2.20 21.00
CA SER A 156 -67.44 1.68 20.97
C SER A 156 -68.50 2.70 21.39
N PHE A 157 -68.14 3.62 22.31
CA PHE A 157 -69.04 4.64 22.84
C PHE A 157 -69.23 5.87 21.95
N SER A 158 -68.49 6.00 20.84
CA SER A 158 -68.69 7.09 19.88
C SER A 158 -69.53 6.62 18.71
N TRP A 159 -70.62 7.34 18.42
CA TRP A 159 -71.52 7.02 17.30
C TRP A 159 -71.11 7.67 15.97
N VAL A 160 -70.28 8.73 16.00
CA VAL A 160 -69.96 9.53 14.80
C VAL A 160 -68.47 9.84 14.66
N ASN A 161 -67.71 9.93 15.75
CA ASN A 161 -66.36 10.47 15.71
C ASN A 161 -65.29 9.37 15.60
N THR A 162 -64.52 9.42 14.52
CA THR A 162 -63.25 8.68 14.41
C THR A 162 -62.18 9.33 15.28
N LYS A 163 -61.40 8.53 16.01
CA LYS A 163 -60.28 9.01 16.83
C LYS A 163 -58.96 8.74 16.13
N GLN A 164 -58.02 9.66 16.23
CA GLN A 164 -56.66 9.50 15.71
C GLN A 164 -55.73 9.22 16.88
N LEU A 165 -55.25 7.98 16.98
CA LEU A 165 -54.37 7.49 18.04
C LEU A 165 -52.91 7.63 17.62
N ALA A 166 -52.09 8.21 18.49
CA ALA A 166 -50.64 8.11 18.45
C ALA A 166 -50.19 7.25 19.64
N TYR A 167 -49.32 6.27 19.42
CA TYR A 167 -48.79 5.42 20.49
C TYR A 167 -47.32 5.07 20.30
N GLN A 168 -46.64 4.84 21.42
CA GLN A 168 -45.32 4.25 21.54
C GLN A 168 -45.36 3.18 22.62
N VAL A 169 -45.02 1.95 22.25
CA VAL A 169 -45.02 0.79 23.14
C VAL A 169 -43.65 0.12 23.06
N GLU A 170 -43.07 -0.18 24.21
CA GLU A 170 -41.78 -0.84 24.37
C GLU A 170 -41.97 -2.09 25.24
N LEU A 171 -41.45 -3.22 24.79
CA LEU A 171 -41.39 -4.46 25.55
C LEU A 171 -39.93 -4.79 25.85
N LYS A 172 -39.62 -4.95 27.13
CA LYS A 172 -38.33 -5.38 27.67
C LYS A 172 -38.49 -6.78 28.23
N GLN A 173 -37.95 -7.81 27.57
CA GLN A 173 -38.10 -9.20 28.00
C GLN A 173 -36.75 -9.87 28.29
N GLU A 174 -36.74 -10.84 29.20
CA GLU A 174 -35.54 -11.66 29.46
C GLU A 174 -35.22 -12.49 28.20
N THR A 175 -33.98 -12.44 27.70
CA THR A 175 -33.58 -13.34 26.61
C THR A 175 -33.68 -14.79 27.08
N LEU A 176 -34.36 -15.61 26.28
CA LEU A 176 -34.43 -17.06 26.50
C LEU A 176 -33.00 -17.62 26.57
N PRO A 177 -32.68 -18.48 27.56
CA PRO A 177 -31.41 -19.17 27.56
C PRO A 177 -31.38 -20.09 26.34
N VAL A 178 -30.55 -19.72 25.34
CA VAL A 178 -30.24 -20.58 24.19
C VAL A 178 -29.78 -21.93 24.74
N SER A 179 -30.40 -23.01 24.27
CA SER A 179 -30.07 -24.36 24.73
C SER A 179 -28.61 -24.68 24.40
N ASP A 180 -27.91 -25.42 25.26
CA ASP A 180 -26.51 -25.80 25.00
C ASP A 180 -26.36 -26.59 23.68
N ALA A 181 -27.43 -27.28 23.25
CA ALA A 181 -27.47 -27.93 21.95
C ALA A 181 -27.44 -26.93 20.78
N GLU A 182 -28.14 -25.80 20.89
CA GLU A 182 -28.18 -24.75 19.87
C GLU A 182 -26.84 -24.00 19.80
N LYS A 183 -26.23 -23.68 20.95
CA LYS A 183 -24.87 -23.13 21.02
C LYS A 183 -23.85 -24.05 20.34
N THR A 184 -23.96 -25.35 20.62
CA THR A 184 -23.09 -26.37 20.00
C THR A 184 -23.27 -26.39 18.47
N GLN A 185 -24.50 -26.33 17.97
CA GLN A 185 -24.76 -26.29 16.53
C GLN A 185 -24.21 -25.02 15.87
N VAL A 186 -24.39 -23.85 16.49
CA VAL A 186 -23.84 -22.58 16.00
C VAL A 186 -22.31 -22.63 15.98
N ALA A 187 -21.68 -23.16 17.04
CA ALA A 187 -20.24 -23.32 17.12
C ALA A 187 -19.70 -24.27 16.03
N LEU A 188 -20.37 -25.40 15.76
CA LEU A 188 -20.00 -26.34 14.71
C LEU A 188 -20.06 -25.70 13.32
N LYS A 189 -21.13 -24.96 13.01
CA LYS A 189 -21.25 -24.24 11.75
C LYS A 189 -20.15 -23.18 11.61
N ALA A 190 -19.95 -22.37 12.64
CA ALA A 190 -18.91 -21.34 12.65
C ALA A 190 -17.49 -21.93 12.51
N ARG A 191 -17.26 -23.14 13.05
CA ARG A 191 -16.00 -23.87 12.89
C ARG A 191 -15.79 -24.32 11.44
N LEU A 192 -16.77 -24.99 10.84
CA LEU A 192 -16.69 -25.48 9.46
C LEU A 192 -16.42 -24.33 8.47
N GLU A 193 -17.12 -23.21 8.63
CA GLU A 193 -16.89 -22.02 7.78
C GLU A 193 -15.47 -21.46 7.92
N ARG A 194 -14.90 -21.49 9.14
CA ARG A 194 -13.54 -21.02 9.39
C ARG A 194 -12.49 -22.01 8.88
N GLU A 195 -12.73 -23.31 8.99
CA GLU A 195 -11.86 -24.35 8.42
C GLU A 195 -11.78 -24.22 6.90
N HIS A 196 -12.91 -23.99 6.22
CA HIS A 196 -12.91 -23.73 4.77
C HIS A 196 -12.14 -22.46 4.41
N LYS A 197 -12.33 -21.37 5.17
CA LYS A 197 -11.57 -20.12 4.97
C LYS A 197 -10.07 -20.33 5.21
N LEU A 198 -9.70 -21.12 6.21
CA LEU A 198 -8.31 -21.46 6.51
C LEU A 198 -7.67 -22.19 5.34
N LEU A 199 -8.34 -23.21 4.79
CA LEU A 199 -7.85 -23.95 3.62
C LEU A 199 -7.60 -23.05 2.41
N GLY A 200 -8.53 -22.11 2.13
CA GLY A 200 -8.34 -21.12 1.06
C GLY A 200 -7.12 -20.23 1.29
N ARG A 201 -6.91 -19.77 2.53
CA ARG A 201 -5.74 -18.97 2.90
C ARG A 201 -4.43 -19.74 2.86
N GLU A 202 -4.44 -21.03 3.19
CA GLU A 202 -3.28 -21.91 3.06
C GLU A 202 -2.88 -22.06 1.59
N SER A 203 -3.84 -22.28 0.69
CA SER A 203 -3.56 -22.33 -0.74
C SER A 203 -3.04 -21.00 -1.30
N GLU A 204 -3.57 -19.86 -0.84
CA GLU A 204 -3.05 -18.53 -1.19
C GLU A 204 -1.60 -18.36 -0.69
N PHE A 205 -1.32 -18.81 0.53
CA PHE A 205 0.02 -18.77 1.13
C PHE A 205 1.02 -19.60 0.33
N ASP A 206 0.66 -20.84 -0.02
CA ASP A 206 1.50 -21.72 -0.85
C ASP A 206 1.77 -21.08 -2.22
N GLY A 207 0.76 -20.45 -2.84
CA GLY A 207 0.92 -19.69 -4.08
C GLY A 207 1.92 -18.54 -3.96
N LEU A 208 1.83 -17.75 -2.89
CA LEU A 208 2.78 -16.66 -2.64
C LEU A 208 4.19 -17.16 -2.35
N GLU A 209 4.33 -18.27 -1.62
CA GLU A 209 5.63 -18.87 -1.32
C GLU A 209 6.32 -19.34 -2.61
N THR A 210 5.58 -20.02 -3.50
CA THR A 210 6.11 -20.41 -4.81
C THR A 210 6.50 -19.20 -5.65
N GLN A 211 5.71 -18.12 -5.63
CA GLN A 211 6.03 -16.89 -6.33
C GLN A 211 7.35 -16.27 -5.80
N ILE A 212 7.49 -16.14 -4.48
CA ILE A 212 8.73 -15.65 -3.85
C ILE A 212 9.94 -16.49 -4.29
N GLN A 213 9.79 -17.81 -4.35
CA GLN A 213 10.86 -18.70 -4.81
C GLN A 213 11.23 -18.47 -6.28
N THR A 214 10.23 -18.34 -7.17
CA THR A 214 10.47 -18.08 -8.61
C THR A 214 11.11 -16.72 -8.87
N GLU A 215 10.68 -15.68 -8.16
CA GLU A 215 11.29 -14.35 -8.23
C GLU A 215 12.72 -14.38 -7.69
N GLY A 216 12.97 -15.12 -6.60
CA GLY A 216 14.31 -15.36 -6.08
C GLY A 216 15.25 -15.97 -7.12
N GLN A 217 14.81 -17.02 -7.82
CA GLN A 217 15.57 -17.65 -8.91
C GLN A 217 15.83 -16.67 -10.06
N THR A 218 14.83 -15.85 -10.41
CA THR A 218 14.95 -14.84 -11.48
C THR A 218 15.97 -13.76 -11.11
N ILE A 219 15.96 -13.29 -9.86
CA ILE A 219 16.94 -12.33 -9.34
C ILE A 219 18.35 -12.90 -9.46
N ASP A 220 18.57 -14.16 -9.06
CA ASP A 220 19.88 -14.78 -9.12
C ASP A 220 20.37 -14.99 -10.58
N PHE A 221 19.46 -15.34 -11.49
CA PHE A 221 19.77 -15.41 -12.91
C PHE A 221 20.21 -14.04 -13.47
N LEU A 222 19.47 -12.97 -13.18
CA LEU A 222 19.81 -11.62 -13.61
C LEU A 222 21.14 -11.13 -13.02
N ARG A 223 21.44 -11.49 -11.76
CA ARG A 223 22.75 -11.21 -11.14
C ARG A 223 23.89 -11.86 -11.92
N HIS A 224 23.76 -13.12 -12.30
CA HIS A 224 24.77 -13.80 -13.11
C HIS A 224 24.96 -13.15 -14.48
N GLN A 225 23.88 -12.74 -15.16
CA GLN A 225 24.01 -12.00 -16.42
C GLN A 225 24.75 -10.67 -16.26
N ILE A 226 24.49 -9.94 -15.18
CA ILE A 226 25.20 -8.68 -14.88
C ILE A 226 26.69 -8.94 -14.67
N GLU A 227 27.06 -9.99 -13.93
CA GLU A 227 28.45 -10.38 -13.69
C GLU A 227 29.16 -10.77 -15.00
N GLU A 228 28.49 -11.52 -15.88
CA GLU A 228 29.02 -11.89 -17.19
C GLU A 228 29.27 -10.66 -18.07
N LEU A 229 28.27 -9.78 -18.19
CA LEU A 229 28.40 -8.54 -18.97
C LEU A 229 29.49 -7.61 -18.43
N GLN A 230 29.65 -7.52 -17.11
CA GLN A 230 30.75 -6.76 -16.50
C GLN A 230 32.12 -7.35 -16.87
N THR A 231 32.21 -8.68 -16.93
CA THR A 231 33.45 -9.37 -17.33
C THR A 231 33.77 -9.12 -18.80
N GLN A 232 32.78 -9.22 -19.69
CA GLN A 232 32.93 -8.94 -21.11
C GLN A 232 33.34 -7.48 -21.36
N LEU A 233 32.69 -6.53 -20.66
CA LEU A 233 33.01 -5.11 -20.76
C LEU A 233 34.47 -4.85 -20.38
N LYS A 234 34.94 -5.45 -19.28
CA LYS A 234 36.35 -5.32 -18.85
C LYS A 234 37.32 -5.87 -19.90
N GLN A 235 37.02 -7.03 -20.50
CA GLN A 235 37.86 -7.61 -21.57
C GLN A 235 37.95 -6.68 -22.78
N HIS A 236 36.84 -6.06 -23.18
CA HIS A 236 36.83 -5.11 -24.30
C HIS A 236 37.57 -3.81 -23.97
N GLU A 237 37.51 -3.34 -22.73
CA GLU A 237 38.29 -2.19 -22.27
C GLU A 237 39.80 -2.49 -22.35
N GLU A 238 40.24 -3.65 -21.84
CA GLU A 238 41.64 -4.08 -21.90
C GLU A 238 42.12 -4.26 -23.36
N ALA A 239 41.30 -4.86 -24.23
CA ALA A 239 41.61 -5.01 -25.65
C ALA A 239 41.67 -3.66 -26.39
N LYS A 240 40.79 -2.73 -26.06
CA LYS A 240 40.84 -1.37 -26.62
C LYS A 240 42.12 -0.66 -26.18
N GLU A 241 42.52 -0.79 -24.92
CA GLU A 241 43.74 -0.18 -24.41
C GLU A 241 44.98 -0.74 -25.12
N SER A 242 45.06 -2.06 -25.36
CA SER A 242 46.17 -2.66 -26.08
C SER A 242 46.24 -2.20 -27.54
N VAL A 243 45.10 -2.14 -28.24
CA VAL A 243 45.01 -1.61 -29.61
C VAL A 243 45.38 -0.12 -29.64
N SER A 244 44.99 0.67 -28.64
CA SER A 244 45.37 2.09 -28.56
C SER A 244 46.89 2.25 -28.45
N LYS A 245 47.54 1.47 -27.57
CA LYS A 245 49.00 1.49 -27.41
C LYS A 245 49.71 1.09 -28.70
N GLU A 246 49.20 0.08 -29.40
CA GLU A 246 49.75 -0.34 -30.68
C GLU A 246 49.59 0.74 -31.75
N LYS A 247 48.42 1.37 -31.82
CA LYS A 247 48.16 2.51 -32.72
C LYS A 247 49.15 3.65 -32.47
N ASP A 248 49.37 4.01 -31.19
CA ASP A 248 50.29 5.09 -30.83
C ASP A 248 51.73 4.74 -31.24
N ARG A 249 52.18 3.50 -30.98
CA ARG A 249 53.49 2.99 -31.43
C ARG A 249 53.67 3.06 -32.94
N VAL A 250 52.67 2.60 -33.70
CA VAL A 250 52.72 2.67 -35.18
C VAL A 250 52.70 4.12 -35.65
N GLY A 251 51.96 5.00 -34.96
CA GLY A 251 51.97 6.44 -35.21
C GLY A 251 53.38 7.04 -35.09
N GLU A 252 54.08 6.74 -34.00
CA GLU A 252 55.48 7.18 -33.79
C GLU A 252 56.40 6.68 -34.91
N GLN A 253 56.28 5.40 -35.31
CA GLN A 253 57.09 4.84 -36.41
C GLN A 253 56.80 5.51 -37.76
N ILE A 254 55.54 5.86 -38.03
CA ILE A 254 55.18 6.61 -39.24
C ILE A 254 55.84 7.99 -39.22
N GLU A 255 55.81 8.68 -38.08
CA GLU A 255 56.45 10.00 -37.94
C GLU A 255 57.96 9.93 -38.16
N GLU A 256 58.63 8.91 -37.60
CA GLU A 256 60.06 8.65 -37.83
C GLU A 256 60.38 8.41 -39.31
N LEU A 257 59.64 7.50 -39.97
CA LEU A 257 59.82 7.21 -41.40
C LEU A 257 59.54 8.43 -42.27
N CYS A 258 58.53 9.23 -41.94
CA CYS A 258 58.26 10.49 -42.63
C CYS A 258 59.45 11.45 -42.51
N TRP A 259 60.06 11.56 -41.33
CA TRP A 259 61.25 12.37 -41.10
C TRP A 259 62.46 11.85 -41.89
N GLU A 260 62.68 10.54 -41.92
CA GLU A 260 63.75 9.92 -42.71
C GLU A 260 63.56 10.15 -44.22
N LEU A 261 62.34 9.95 -44.73
CA LEU A 261 62.01 10.18 -46.14
C LEU A 261 62.20 11.65 -46.52
N GLN A 262 61.84 12.59 -45.65
CA GLN A 262 62.13 14.00 -45.86
C GLN A 262 63.64 14.25 -45.95
N ALA A 263 64.45 13.70 -45.04
CA ALA A 263 65.90 13.83 -45.08
C ALA A 263 66.52 13.20 -46.35
N LEU A 264 66.04 12.03 -46.78
CA LEU A 264 66.48 11.36 -48.00
C LEU A 264 66.05 12.09 -49.26
N SER A 265 64.89 12.76 -49.27
CA SER A 265 64.43 13.55 -50.42
C SER A 265 65.45 14.61 -50.83
N TRP A 266 66.14 15.24 -49.86
CA TRP A 266 67.24 16.18 -50.10
C TRP A 266 68.45 15.54 -50.81
N ARG A 267 68.71 14.25 -50.55
CA ARG A 267 69.78 13.49 -51.21
C ARG A 267 69.39 13.01 -52.61
N CYS A 268 68.10 12.84 -52.88
CA CYS A 268 67.58 12.41 -54.17
C CYS A 268 67.40 13.56 -55.18
N LEU A 269 67.59 14.81 -54.78
CA LEU A 269 67.58 15.95 -55.69
C LEU A 269 68.70 15.78 -56.73
N ASP A 270 68.35 15.94 -58.01
CA ASP A 270 69.35 15.98 -59.07
C ASP A 270 70.21 17.24 -58.93
N ARG A 271 71.41 17.21 -59.53
CA ARG A 271 72.39 18.29 -59.36
C ARG A 271 71.80 19.64 -59.81
N VAL A 272 70.92 19.64 -60.82
CA VAL A 272 70.28 20.86 -61.35
C VAL A 272 69.24 21.42 -60.37
N ALA A 273 68.33 20.61 -59.82
CA ALA A 273 67.37 21.08 -58.82
C ALA A 273 68.08 21.54 -57.55
N LEU A 274 69.11 20.81 -57.11
CA LEU A 274 69.90 21.20 -55.95
C LEU A 274 70.59 22.57 -56.17
N HIS A 275 71.16 22.80 -57.36
CA HIS A 275 71.76 24.10 -57.70
C HIS A 275 70.71 25.22 -57.71
N ARG A 276 69.52 24.99 -58.28
CA ARG A 276 68.43 25.97 -58.26
C ARG A 276 68.00 26.31 -56.83
N ILE A 277 67.82 25.31 -55.97
CA ILE A 277 67.41 25.51 -54.58
C ILE A 277 68.47 26.28 -53.80
N LEU A 278 69.75 25.89 -53.92
CA LEU A 278 70.86 26.60 -53.27
C LEU A 278 71.03 28.03 -53.80
N GLY A 279 70.65 28.31 -55.05
CA GLY A 279 70.66 29.64 -55.64
C GLY A 279 69.63 30.63 -55.07
N PHE A 280 68.57 30.14 -54.42
CA PHE A 280 67.57 30.99 -53.75
C PHE A 280 67.89 31.26 -52.27
N LEU A 281 68.93 30.67 -51.70
CA LEU A 281 69.29 30.84 -50.29
C LEU A 281 70.10 32.12 -50.06
N ASN A 282 69.70 32.91 -49.07
CA ASN A 282 70.45 34.09 -48.65
C ASN A 282 71.52 33.72 -47.61
N GLU A 283 72.44 34.65 -47.33
CA GLU A 283 73.53 34.44 -46.36
C GLU A 283 73.00 34.10 -44.94
N LYS A 284 71.83 34.65 -44.56
CA LYS A 284 71.15 34.31 -43.31
C LYS A 284 70.68 32.86 -43.26
N ASP A 285 70.19 32.33 -44.38
CA ASP A 285 69.69 30.97 -44.50
C ASP A 285 70.86 29.98 -44.42
N LEU A 286 72.00 30.30 -45.04
CA LEU A 286 73.23 29.51 -44.93
C LEU A 286 73.80 29.51 -43.51
N ILE A 287 73.80 30.64 -42.82
CA ILE A 287 74.22 30.68 -41.41
C ILE A 287 73.30 29.81 -40.55
N SER A 288 71.98 29.79 -40.82
CA SER A 288 71.05 28.91 -40.11
C SER A 288 71.36 27.41 -40.31
N TRP A 289 71.86 27.04 -41.49
CA TRP A 289 72.32 25.68 -41.79
C TRP A 289 73.63 25.33 -41.09
N SER A 290 74.51 26.31 -40.84
CA SER A 290 75.74 26.07 -40.06
C SER A 290 75.44 25.61 -38.63
N LEU A 291 74.30 26.04 -38.07
CA LEU A 291 73.83 25.67 -36.73
C LEU A 291 73.14 24.29 -36.68
N THR A 292 72.67 23.77 -37.81
CA THR A 292 71.88 22.52 -37.88
C THR A 292 72.63 21.37 -38.56
N CYS A 293 73.40 21.63 -39.61
CA CYS A 293 74.23 20.61 -40.27
C CYS A 293 75.46 21.21 -40.99
N ASN A 294 76.64 21.00 -40.41
CA ASN A 294 77.90 21.52 -40.95
C ASN A 294 78.23 20.98 -42.36
N LYS A 295 77.77 19.78 -42.71
CA LYS A 295 77.97 19.21 -44.07
C LYS A 295 77.16 19.96 -45.13
N TRP A 296 75.88 20.23 -44.87
CA TRP A 296 75.03 20.98 -45.81
C TRP A 296 75.43 22.45 -45.89
N TYR A 297 75.88 23.04 -44.78
CA TYR A 297 76.52 24.35 -44.77
C TYR A 297 77.76 24.40 -45.67
N ALA A 298 78.66 23.42 -45.56
CA ALA A 298 79.83 23.32 -46.42
C ALA A 298 79.46 23.16 -47.91
N CYS A 299 78.44 22.34 -48.22
CA CYS A 299 77.92 22.20 -49.60
C CYS A 299 77.35 23.51 -50.16
N GLY A 300 76.57 24.25 -49.37
CA GLY A 300 76.03 25.55 -49.78
C GLY A 300 77.12 26.62 -49.97
N ARG A 301 78.14 26.63 -49.09
CA ARG A 301 79.30 27.54 -49.21
C ARG A 301 80.19 27.21 -50.40
N ALA A 302 80.43 25.92 -50.67
CA ALA A 302 81.15 25.48 -51.87
C ALA A 302 80.42 25.91 -53.14
N TYR A 303 79.09 25.78 -53.18
CA TYR A 303 78.28 26.25 -54.30
C TYR A 303 78.36 27.76 -54.53
N GLN A 304 78.27 28.58 -53.46
CA GLN A 304 78.44 30.03 -53.59
C GLN A 304 79.84 30.42 -54.06
N ALA A 305 80.88 29.70 -53.61
CA ALA A 305 82.24 29.91 -54.07
C ALA A 305 82.41 29.55 -55.57
N ASP A 306 81.84 28.44 -56.02
CA ASP A 306 81.87 28.02 -57.44
C ASP A 306 81.10 28.98 -58.35
N ASN A 307 79.94 29.51 -57.93
CA ASN A 307 79.22 30.56 -58.67
C ASN A 307 79.99 31.88 -58.74
N LEU A 308 80.72 32.26 -57.67
CA LEU A 308 81.60 33.44 -57.66
C LEU A 308 82.82 33.28 -58.57
N VAL A 309 83.25 32.05 -58.85
CA VAL A 309 84.33 31.72 -59.80
C VAL A 309 83.80 31.63 -61.23
N GLY A 310 82.60 31.06 -61.44
CA GLY A 310 81.91 31.04 -62.74
C GLY A 310 81.59 32.44 -63.25
N ASP A 311 81.08 33.32 -62.38
CA ASP A 311 80.79 34.73 -62.72
C ASP A 311 82.07 35.56 -62.96
N LYS A 312 83.24 35.08 -62.52
CA LYS A 312 84.56 35.66 -62.88
C LYS A 312 85.08 35.12 -64.22
N CYS A 313 84.82 33.85 -64.53
CA CYS A 313 85.24 33.23 -65.79
C CYS A 313 84.41 33.76 -66.97
N ASP A 314 83.09 33.91 -66.82
CA ASP A 314 82.22 34.50 -67.85
C ASP A 314 82.54 35.99 -68.09
N LYS A 315 82.97 36.72 -67.05
CA LYS A 315 83.48 38.10 -67.19
C LYS A 315 84.87 38.16 -67.85
N GLN A 316 85.67 37.09 -67.80
CA GLN A 316 86.94 37.00 -68.54
C GLN A 316 86.76 36.60 -70.00
N VAL A 317 85.75 35.77 -70.31
CA VAL A 317 85.40 35.39 -71.69
C VAL A 317 84.68 36.53 -72.41
N ALA A 318 83.81 37.29 -71.73
CA ALA A 318 83.18 38.49 -72.29
C ALA A 318 84.15 39.68 -72.47
N ALA A 319 85.34 39.64 -71.87
CA ALA A 319 86.38 40.66 -72.03
C ALA A 319 87.45 40.30 -73.08
N SER A 320 87.34 39.12 -73.72
CA SER A 320 88.29 38.62 -74.72
C SER A 320 87.62 38.28 -76.08
N GLY A 321 86.41 38.79 -76.32
CA GLY A 321 85.69 38.72 -77.59
C GLY A 321 85.43 40.10 -78.17
#